data_AF-A0A7C0WXM0-F1
#
_entry.id   AF-A0A7C0WXM0-F1
#
_cell.length_a   1.000
_cell.length_b   1.000
_cell.length_c   1.000
_cell.angle_alpha   90.00
_cell.angle_beta   90.00
_cell.angle_gamma   90.00
#
_symmetry.space_group_name_H-M   'P 1'
#
loop_
_entity.id
_entity.type
_entity.pdbx_description
1 polymer ?
#
loop_
_entity_poly.entity_id
_entity_poly.type
_entity_poly.pdbx_seq_one_letter_code
_entity_poly.pdbx_strand_id
1 'polypeptide(L)'
;MKDVVTRVENYIKREGFKDNIYHGLGHGLGLEVHELPYINRYNTQKLRAGMVVTIEPGLYFPGVGGVRSEDVVVVEKNRGVVL
;
A
#
# COMPACT_ATOMS: atom_id res chain seq x y z
N MET A 1 1.74 10.10 1.68
CA MET A 1 1.69 8.63 1.75
C MET A 1 1.12 8.15 3.08
N LYS A 2 1.59 8.70 4.20
CA LYS A 2 1.12 8.39 5.56
C LYS A 2 -0.40 8.27 5.71
N ASP A 3 -1.18 9.15 5.09
CA ASP A 3 -2.66 9.13 5.20
C ASP A 3 -3.26 7.86 4.58
N VAL A 4 -2.75 7.42 3.42
CA VAL A 4 -3.22 6.20 2.73
C VAL A 4 -2.91 4.97 3.57
N VAL A 5 -1.65 4.86 4.05
CA VAL A 5 -1.20 3.77 4.92
C VAL A 5 -2.03 3.72 6.21
N THR A 6 -2.22 4.88 6.86
CA THR A 6 -2.97 4.98 8.10
C THR A 6 -4.42 4.54 7.91
N ARG A 7 -5.06 4.91 6.79
CA ARG A 7 -6.45 4.53 6.52
C ARG A 7 -6.61 3.02 6.37
N VAL A 8 -5.71 2.37 5.63
CA VAL A 8 -5.74 0.92 5.42
C VAL A 8 -5.41 0.18 6.72
N GLU A 9 -4.32 0.54 7.40
CA GLU A 9 -3.94 -0.09 8.66
C GLU A 9 -5.01 0.08 9.74
N ASN A 10 -5.65 1.25 9.84
CA ASN A 10 -6.71 1.47 10.84
C ASN A 10 -7.96 0.65 10.55
N TYR A 11 -8.32 0.49 9.27
CA TYR A 11 -9.39 -0.42 8.88
C TYR A 11 -9.06 -1.85 9.35
N ILE A 12 -7.90 -2.37 8.96
CA ILE A 12 -7.47 -3.73 9.32
C ILE A 12 -7.40 -3.92 10.84
N LYS A 13 -6.88 -2.93 11.58
CA LYS A 13 -6.82 -2.94 13.05
C LYS A 13 -8.21 -3.01 13.67
N ARG A 14 -9.19 -2.25 13.13
CA ARG A 14 -10.57 -2.25 13.62
C ARG A 14 -11.26 -3.60 13.37
N GLU A 15 -10.94 -4.26 12.27
CA GLU A 15 -11.43 -5.62 11.98
C GLU A 15 -10.72 -6.72 12.80
N GLY A 16 -9.73 -6.37 13.64
CA GLY A 16 -9.08 -7.30 14.56
C GLY A 16 -7.83 -8.00 14.03
N PHE A 17 -7.33 -7.64 12.83
CA PHE A 17 -6.23 -8.33 12.16
C PHE A 17 -4.90 -7.58 12.21
N LYS A 18 -4.68 -6.75 13.23
CA LYS A 18 -3.49 -5.88 13.33
C LYS A 18 -2.18 -6.67 13.29
N ASP A 19 -2.16 -7.84 13.90
CA ASP A 19 -0.96 -8.68 14.09
C ASP A 19 -0.69 -9.55 12.85
N ASN A 20 -1.55 -9.47 11.82
CA ASN A 20 -1.45 -10.21 10.58
C ASN A 20 -0.86 -9.38 9.42
N ILE A 21 -0.43 -8.13 9.69
CA ILE A 21 0.22 -7.24 8.71
C ILE A 21 1.73 -7.42 8.81
N TYR A 22 2.39 -7.84 7.72
CA TYR A 22 3.83 -8.16 7.72
C TYR A 22 4.71 -7.27 6.84
N HIS A 23 4.12 -6.42 5.99
CA HIS A 23 4.87 -5.58 5.05
C HIS A 23 4.24 -4.19 4.90
N GLY A 24 4.91 -3.31 4.14
CA GLY A 24 4.38 -2.01 3.76
C GLY A 24 3.15 -2.14 2.84
N LEU A 25 2.47 -1.03 2.59
CA LEU A 25 1.25 -1.02 1.76
C LEU A 25 1.56 -1.09 0.25
N GLY A 26 2.79 -0.83 -0.18
CA GLY A 26 3.21 -0.92 -1.58
C GLY A 26 4.49 -0.16 -1.88
N HIS A 27 4.78 0.03 -3.16
CA HIS A 27 6.00 0.68 -3.66
C HIS A 27 5.77 1.37 -5.01
N GLY A 28 6.75 2.13 -5.49
CA GLY A 28 6.74 2.65 -6.85
C GLY A 28 6.95 1.52 -7.86
N LEU A 29 6.39 1.69 -9.06
CA LEU A 29 6.52 0.73 -10.15
C LEU A 29 6.82 1.48 -11.46
N GLY A 30 7.85 1.03 -12.18
CA GLY A 30 8.28 1.66 -13.42
C GLY A 30 9.25 0.77 -14.20
N LEU A 31 10.49 1.22 -14.36
CA LEU A 31 11.52 0.41 -15.02
C LEU A 31 11.95 -0.76 -14.12
N GLU A 32 11.92 -0.54 -12.81
CA GLU A 32 12.13 -1.58 -11.81
C GLU A 32 10.79 -2.01 -11.22
N VAL A 33 10.69 -3.29 -10.86
CA VAL A 33 9.51 -3.81 -10.15
C VAL A 33 9.31 -3.08 -8.84
N HIS A 34 10.41 -2.83 -8.10
CA HIS A 34 10.39 -2.07 -6.87
C HIS A 34 11.23 -0.80 -7.05
N GLU A 35 10.56 0.34 -7.15
CA GLU A 35 11.21 1.65 -7.17
C GLU A 35 10.59 2.60 -6.14
N LEU A 36 11.19 3.78 -6.00
CA LEU A 36 10.62 4.82 -5.14
C LEU A 36 9.33 5.36 -5.77
N PRO A 37 8.32 5.72 -4.95
CA PRO A 37 8.36 5.77 -3.50
C PRO A 37 7.79 4.52 -2.82
N TYR A 38 8.39 4.11 -1.69
CA TYR A 38 7.79 3.09 -0.81
C TYR A 38 6.58 3.64 -0.06
N ILE A 39 5.46 2.91 -0.10
CA ILE A 39 4.20 3.25 0.57
C ILE A 39 4.16 2.54 1.92
N ASN A 40 4.72 3.18 2.94
CA ASN A 40 4.74 2.63 4.30
C ASN A 40 4.60 3.74 5.36
N ARG A 41 4.47 3.34 6.64
CA ARG A 41 4.23 4.26 7.76
C ARG A 41 5.39 5.21 8.07
N TYR A 42 6.59 4.90 7.58
CA TYR A 42 7.80 5.68 7.81
C TYR A 42 8.03 6.74 6.73
N ASN A 43 7.46 6.54 5.53
CA ASN A 43 7.61 7.49 4.44
C ASN A 43 6.64 8.68 4.58
N THR A 44 7.21 9.86 4.81
CA THR A 44 6.49 11.13 4.96
C THR A 44 6.31 11.88 3.65
N GLN A 45 6.83 11.37 2.52
CA GLN A 45 6.70 12.00 1.21
C GLN A 45 5.23 12.12 0.78
N LYS A 46 4.91 13.23 0.13
CA LYS A 46 3.61 13.44 -0.51
C LYS A 46 3.58 12.73 -1.86
N LEU A 47 2.47 12.05 -2.15
CA LEU A 47 2.21 11.53 -3.50
C LEU A 47 2.05 12.72 -4.45
N ARG A 48 2.60 12.61 -5.65
CA ARG A 48 2.54 13.63 -6.70
C ARG A 48 1.96 13.03 -7.96
N ALA A 49 1.25 13.86 -8.73
CA ALA A 49 0.72 13.43 -10.01
C ALA A 49 1.82 12.86 -10.92
N GLY A 50 1.52 11.77 -11.62
CA GLY A 50 2.45 11.03 -12.46
C GLY A 50 3.22 9.92 -11.76
N MET A 51 3.16 9.80 -10.43
CA MET A 51 3.69 8.62 -9.72
C MET A 51 2.83 7.40 -10.04
N VAL A 52 3.46 6.27 -10.31
CA VAL A 52 2.82 4.95 -10.44
C VAL A 52 3.26 4.10 -9.25
N VAL A 53 2.30 3.57 -8.51
CA VAL A 53 2.55 2.83 -7.27
C VAL A 53 1.65 1.61 -7.15
N THR A 54 2.10 0.58 -6.45
CA THR A 54 1.25 -0.52 -6.00
C THR A 54 0.49 -0.11 -4.73
N ILE A 55 -0.73 -0.63 -4.59
CA ILE A 55 -1.49 -0.63 -3.33
C ILE A 55 -1.88 -2.08 -3.07
N GLU A 56 -1.20 -2.71 -2.11
CA GLU A 56 -1.17 -4.17 -1.97
C GLU A 56 -1.32 -4.64 -0.52
N PRO A 57 -2.40 -4.28 0.21
CA PRO A 57 -2.59 -4.78 1.57
C PRO A 57 -2.63 -6.32 1.60
N GLY A 58 -1.85 -6.89 2.51
CA GLY A 58 -1.79 -8.33 2.74
C GLY A 58 -2.05 -8.69 4.19
N LEU A 59 -2.80 -9.77 4.41
CA LEU A 59 -3.02 -10.39 5.71
C LEU A 59 -2.56 -11.85 5.67
N TYR A 60 -1.74 -12.23 6.64
CA TYR A 60 -1.16 -13.56 6.71
C TYR A 60 -1.42 -14.19 8.07
N PHE A 61 -1.91 -15.43 8.06
CA PHE A 61 -2.36 -16.21 9.20
C PHE A 61 -1.50 -17.47 9.30
N PRO A 62 -0.51 -17.51 10.20
CA PRO A 62 0.38 -18.67 10.35
C PRO A 62 -0.41 -19.97 10.51
N GLY A 63 -0.04 -20.99 9.72
CA GLY A 63 -0.70 -22.30 9.72
C GLY A 63 -2.02 -22.38 8.95
N VAL A 64 -2.54 -21.27 8.41
CA VAL A 64 -3.77 -21.23 7.61
C VAL A 64 -3.48 -20.80 6.17
N GLY A 65 -2.78 -19.67 6.00
CA GLY A 65 -2.52 -19.09 4.68
C GLY A 65 -2.53 -17.56 4.74
N GLY A 66 -2.77 -16.90 3.61
CA GLY A 66 -2.87 -15.45 3.56
C GLY A 66 -3.58 -14.97 2.31
N VAL A 67 -3.98 -13.71 2.32
CA VAL A 67 -4.58 -13.02 1.19
C VAL A 67 -3.85 -11.70 0.98
N ARG A 68 -3.58 -11.36 -0.27
CA ARG A 68 -3.12 -10.05 -0.70
C ARG A 68 -3.93 -9.65 -1.92
N SER A 69 -4.38 -8.40 -1.93
CA SER A 69 -5.04 -7.80 -3.09
C SER A 69 -4.17 -6.64 -3.53
N GLU A 70 -3.74 -6.65 -4.78
CA GLU A 70 -2.78 -5.69 -5.32
C GLU A 70 -3.34 -5.05 -6.58
N ASP A 71 -3.34 -3.72 -6.59
CA ASP A 71 -3.62 -2.91 -7.78
C ASP A 71 -2.42 -2.01 -8.09
N VAL A 72 -2.22 -1.73 -9.37
CA VAL A 72 -1.35 -0.66 -9.83
C VAL A 72 -2.17 0.62 -9.99
N VAL A 73 -1.68 1.70 -9.39
CA VAL A 73 -2.39 2.98 -9.34
C VAL A 73 -1.49 4.08 -9.89
N VAL A 74 -1.98 4.81 -10.90
CA VAL A 74 -1.40 6.09 -11.29
C VAL A 74 -2.00 7.21 -10.45
N VAL A 75 -1.15 8.04 -9.86
CA VAL A 75 -1.56 9.22 -9.10
C VAL A 75 -1.85 10.35 -10.08
N GLU A 76 -3.06 10.88 -10.03
CA GLU A 76 -3.46 12.13 -10.67
C GLU A 76 -3.55 13.25 -9.64
N LYS A 77 -3.81 14.49 -10.09
CA LYS A 77 -3.79 15.69 -9.25
C LYS A 77 -4.63 15.57 -7.95
N ASN A 78 -5.76 14.87 -8.00
CA ASN A 78 -6.72 14.79 -6.89
C ASN A 78 -7.19 13.36 -6.57
N ARG A 79 -6.67 12.33 -7.26
CA ARG A 79 -7.15 10.94 -7.11
C ARG A 79 -6.06 9.95 -7.52
N GLY A 80 -6.21 8.70 -7.11
CA GLY A 80 -5.57 7.57 -7.76
C GLY A 80 -6.49 7.00 -8.83
N VAL A 81 -5.94 6.53 -9.94
CA VAL A 81 -6.65 5.78 -10.97
C VAL A 81 -6.04 4.39 -11.02
N VAL A 82 -6.87 3.36 -10.82
CA VAL A 82 -6.48 1.96 -11.00
C VAL A 82 -6.25 1.72 -12.49
N LEU A 83 -5.13 1.09 -12.82
CA LEU A 83 -4.74 0.74 -14.20
C LEU A 83 -5.25 -0.64 -14.62
#